data_AF-A0A3D0QEC0-F1
#
_entry.id   AF-A0A3D0QEC0-F1
#
_cell.length_a   1.000
_cell.length_b   1.000
_cell.length_c   1.000
_cell.angle_alpha   90.00
_cell.angle_beta   90.00
_cell.angle_gamma   90.00
#
_symmetry.space_group_name_H-M   'P 1'
#
loop_
_entity.id
_entity.type
_entity.pdbx_description
1 polymer ?
#
loop_
_entity_poly.entity_id
_entity_poly.type
_entity_poly.pdbx_seq_one_letter_code
_entity_poly.pdbx_strand_id
1 'polypeptide(L)'
;MSMRNITRFALGCLLLAMNLGYGQSPSFKTFMNPVIPGDHPDCTVTKIGNHFYTTGSSFNPTPVIYHSTDLVHWEAIAQPVSAAWTSYGDTPSGGCWGGQVVYYG
;
A
#
# COMPACT_ATOMS: atom_id res chain seq x y z
N MET A 1 -19.37 43.09 -37.59
CA MET A 1 -18.11 42.38 -37.23
C MET A 1 -17.58 41.70 -38.48
N SER A 2 -16.31 41.93 -38.86
CA SER A 2 -15.76 41.43 -40.13
C SER A 2 -15.63 39.89 -40.10
N MET A 3 -15.94 39.23 -41.22
CA MET A 3 -15.87 37.78 -41.39
C MET A 3 -14.48 37.21 -41.01
N ARG A 4 -13.41 38.00 -41.20
CA ARG A 4 -12.04 37.68 -40.80
C ARG A 4 -11.84 37.54 -39.28
N ASN A 5 -12.63 38.26 -38.47
CA ASN A 5 -12.53 38.22 -37.01
C ASN A 5 -13.19 36.96 -36.45
N ILE A 6 -14.27 36.49 -37.10
CA ILE A 6 -14.97 35.25 -36.74
C ILE A 6 -14.07 34.04 -37.04
N THR A 7 -13.40 34.02 -38.20
CA THR A 7 -12.49 32.93 -38.58
C THR A 7 -11.30 32.81 -37.62
N ARG A 8 -10.73 33.94 -37.19
CA ARG A 8 -9.62 33.97 -36.22
C ARG A 8 -10.05 33.47 -34.84
N PHE A 9 -11.25 33.85 -34.42
CA PHE A 9 -11.80 33.40 -33.14
C PHE A 9 -12.05 31.89 -33.14
N ALA A 10 -12.68 31.37 -34.20
CA ALA A 10 -12.95 29.94 -34.35
C ALA A 10 -11.65 29.10 -34.37
N LEU A 11 -10.60 29.59 -35.05
CA LEU A 11 -9.30 28.92 -35.10
C LEU A 11 -8.62 28.90 -33.71
N GLY A 12 -8.73 30.00 -32.95
CA GLY A 12 -8.23 30.06 -31.58
C GLY A 12 -8.93 29.07 -30.64
N CYS A 13 -10.26 28.96 -30.74
CA CYS A 13 -11.03 27.97 -29.98
C CYS A 13 -10.64 26.53 -30.35
N LEU A 14 -10.42 26.25 -31.63
CA LEU A 14 -10.03 24.92 -32.11
C LEU A 14 -8.63 24.52 -31.57
N LEU A 15 -7.68 25.45 -31.60
CA LEU A 15 -6.33 25.23 -31.05
C LEU A 15 -6.35 25.00 -29.53
N LEU A 16 -7.21 25.73 -28.80
CA LEU A 16 -7.37 25.54 -27.36
C LEU A 16 -8.01 24.18 -27.04
N ALA A 17 -9.04 23.77 -27.78
CA ALA A 17 -9.70 22.47 -27.61
C ALA A 17 -8.75 21.29 -27.89
N MET A 18 -7.87 21.42 -28.88
CA MET A 18 -6.87 20.40 -29.18
C MET A 18 -5.84 20.22 -28.05
N ASN A 19 -5.49 21.27 -27.29
CA ASN A 19 -4.54 21.18 -26.19
C ASN A 19 -5.15 20.57 -24.91
N LEU A 20 -6.47 20.68 -24.71
CA LEU A 20 -7.15 20.13 -23.53
C LEU A 20 -7.14 18.58 -23.50
N GLY A 21 -7.03 17.91 -24.65
CA GLY A 21 -6.99 16.45 -24.74
C GLY A 21 -5.62 15.81 -24.45
N TYR A 22 -4.53 16.59 -24.55
CA TYR A 22 -3.15 16.11 -24.35
C TYR A 22 -2.50 16.63 -23.06
N GLY A 23 -3.20 17.45 -22.28
CA GLY A 23 -2.67 18.07 -21.04
C GLY A 23 -2.67 17.19 -19.80
N GLN A 24 -3.12 15.94 -19.89
CA GLN A 24 -3.07 14.99 -18.77
C GLN A 24 -1.76 14.18 -18.86
N SER A 25 -0.84 14.43 -17.94
CA SER A 25 0.31 13.54 -17.72
C SER A 25 -0.21 12.11 -17.45
N PRO A 26 0.45 11.04 -17.93
CA PRO A 26 0.09 9.69 -17.55
C PRO A 26 0.02 9.58 -16.02
N SER A 27 -1.17 9.30 -15.49
CA SER A 27 -1.35 8.99 -14.07
C SER A 27 -0.69 7.66 -13.80
N PHE A 28 0.56 7.68 -13.33
CA PHE A 28 1.15 6.51 -12.70
C PHE A 28 0.34 6.22 -11.44
N LYS A 29 -0.03 4.95 -11.21
CA LYS A 29 -0.53 4.53 -9.89
C LYS A 29 0.64 4.66 -8.91
N THR A 30 0.72 5.80 -8.26
CA THR A 30 1.71 6.09 -7.23
C THR A 30 1.14 5.77 -5.85
N PHE A 31 2.01 5.61 -4.87
CA PHE A 31 1.66 5.50 -3.46
C PHE A 31 2.65 6.32 -2.63
N MET A 32 2.28 6.61 -1.39
CA MET A 32 3.13 7.33 -0.46
C MET A 32 3.66 6.36 0.59
N ASN A 33 4.96 6.45 0.86
CA ASN A 33 5.56 5.75 1.99
C ASN A 33 5.37 6.55 3.29
N PRO A 34 5.32 5.87 4.46
CA PRO A 34 5.29 4.40 4.61
C PRO A 34 3.91 3.80 4.29
N VAL A 35 3.90 2.59 3.71
CA VAL A 35 2.66 1.85 3.39
C VAL A 35 1.98 1.23 4.62
N ILE A 36 2.74 1.00 5.69
CA ILE A 36 2.22 0.65 7.02
C ILE A 36 2.91 1.57 8.03
N PRO A 37 2.27 2.68 8.44
CA PRO A 37 2.84 3.58 9.43
C PRO A 37 2.83 2.95 10.83
N GLY A 38 3.94 3.07 11.57
CA GLY A 38 4.02 2.61 12.95
C GLY A 38 5.14 1.59 13.18
N ASP A 39 4.96 0.76 14.21
CA ASP A 39 5.95 -0.22 14.67
C ASP A 39 5.64 -1.61 14.06
N HIS A 40 6.34 -1.93 12.96
CA HIS A 40 6.19 -3.20 12.23
C HIS A 40 7.57 -3.79 11.85
N PRO A 41 8.45 -4.07 12.83
CA PRO A 41 9.82 -4.50 12.58
C PRO A 41 9.89 -5.93 12.03
N ASP A 42 11.03 -6.26 11.41
CA ASP A 42 11.34 -7.60 10.88
C ASP A 42 10.27 -8.17 9.94
N CYS A 43 9.67 -7.32 9.10
CA CYS A 43 8.59 -7.72 8.23
C CYS A 43 9.04 -8.74 7.17
N THR A 44 8.23 -9.78 6.96
CA THR A 44 8.42 -10.78 5.90
C THR A 44 7.18 -10.89 5.04
N VAL A 45 7.32 -11.04 3.72
CA VAL A 45 6.19 -11.05 2.79
C VAL A 45 6.05 -12.41 2.11
N THR A 46 4.87 -13.00 2.18
CA THR A 46 4.46 -14.19 1.42
C THR A 46 3.32 -13.85 0.47
N LYS A 47 3.40 -14.35 -0.78
CA LYS A 47 2.34 -14.20 -1.78
C LYS A 47 1.63 -15.54 -2.01
N ILE A 48 0.30 -15.52 -1.98
CA ILE A 48 -0.58 -16.67 -2.31
C ILE A 48 -1.61 -16.20 -3.33
N GLY A 49 -1.49 -16.64 -4.58
CA GLY A 49 -2.34 -16.13 -5.67
C GLY A 49 -2.21 -14.61 -5.82
N ASN A 50 -3.31 -13.87 -5.66
CA ASN A 50 -3.35 -12.41 -5.71
C ASN A 50 -3.25 -11.73 -4.33
N HIS A 51 -2.97 -12.50 -3.28
CA HIS A 51 -2.96 -12.03 -1.89
C HIS A 51 -1.52 -11.99 -1.38
N PHE A 52 -1.19 -10.92 -0.67
CA PHE A 52 0.07 -10.72 0.02
C PHE A 52 -0.19 -10.74 1.52
N TYR A 53 0.66 -11.43 2.25
CA TYR A 53 0.61 -11.53 3.70
C TYR A 53 1.94 -11.09 4.27
N THR A 54 1.90 -10.29 5.34
CA THR A 54 3.12 -9.92 6.08
C THR A 54 2.90 -10.03 7.57
N THR A 55 3.95 -10.36 8.29
CA THR A 55 4.03 -10.33 9.76
C THR A 55 5.42 -9.87 10.13
N GLY A 56 5.59 -9.41 11.36
CA GLY A 56 6.86 -8.94 11.89
C GLY A 56 7.19 -9.52 13.26
N SER A 57 8.14 -8.88 13.93
CA SER A 57 8.42 -9.06 15.36
C SER A 57 7.71 -7.99 16.17
N SER A 58 7.65 -8.19 17.48
CA SER A 58 6.97 -7.27 18.40
C SER A 58 7.39 -7.47 19.86
N PHE A 59 8.39 -8.31 20.12
CA PHE A 59 8.77 -8.78 21.45
C PHE A 59 7.53 -9.32 22.18
N ASN A 60 7.03 -8.58 23.16
CA ASN A 60 5.72 -8.77 23.78
C ASN A 60 4.90 -7.50 23.55
N PRO A 61 3.72 -7.49 22.89
CA PRO A 61 2.76 -8.57 22.64
C PRO A 61 2.86 -9.20 21.24
N THR A 62 2.05 -10.23 20.96
CA THR A 62 2.07 -11.04 19.72
C THR A 62 2.01 -10.24 18.42
N PRO A 63 2.82 -10.60 17.40
CA PRO A 63 2.83 -9.88 16.13
C PRO A 63 1.49 -10.04 15.40
N VAL A 64 1.26 -9.16 14.42
CA VAL A 64 0.01 -9.11 13.65
C VAL A 64 0.28 -9.59 12.23
N ILE A 65 -0.62 -10.42 11.72
CA ILE A 65 -0.65 -10.82 10.32
C ILE A 65 -1.48 -9.80 9.56
N TYR A 66 -0.86 -9.14 8.59
CA TYR A 66 -1.49 -8.21 7.67
C TYR A 66 -1.75 -8.87 6.33
N HIS A 67 -2.82 -8.46 5.67
CA HIS A 67 -3.19 -8.87 4.31
C HIS A 67 -3.29 -7.66 3.39
N SER A 68 -2.90 -7.85 2.13
CA SER A 68 -3.05 -6.86 1.06
C SER A 68 -3.26 -7.57 -0.29
N THR A 69 -3.82 -6.86 -1.26
CA THR A 69 -3.87 -7.28 -2.67
C THR A 69 -3.02 -6.42 -3.59
N ASP A 70 -2.43 -5.33 -3.08
CA ASP A 70 -1.70 -4.34 -3.88
C ASP A 70 -0.37 -3.88 -3.27
N LEU A 71 0.05 -4.47 -2.15
CA LEU A 71 1.26 -4.13 -1.37
C LEU A 71 1.25 -2.72 -0.73
N VAL A 72 0.17 -1.97 -0.88
CA VAL A 72 0.05 -0.58 -0.41
C VAL A 72 -0.98 -0.47 0.71
N HIS A 73 -2.16 -1.05 0.51
CA HIS A 73 -3.23 -1.03 1.50
C HIS A 73 -3.22 -2.35 2.27
N TRP A 74 -2.95 -2.27 3.57
CA TRP A 74 -2.80 -3.42 4.44
C TRP A 74 -3.89 -3.43 5.53
N GLU A 75 -4.50 -4.59 5.75
CA GLU A 75 -5.48 -4.83 6.80
C GLU A 75 -4.93 -5.85 7.81
N ALA A 76 -5.08 -5.58 9.11
CA ALA A 76 -4.76 -6.54 10.16
C ALA A 76 -5.84 -7.63 10.21
N ILE A 77 -5.48 -8.88 9.94
CA ILE A 77 -6.47 -9.98 9.80
C ILE A 77 -6.37 -11.06 10.88
N ALA A 78 -5.22 -11.19 11.55
CA ALA A 78 -5.02 -12.22 12.56
C ALA A 78 -3.81 -11.92 13.46
N GLN A 79 -3.69 -12.71 14.53
CA GLN A 79 -2.46 -12.89 15.29
C GLN A 79 -1.98 -14.33 15.09
N PRO A 80 -0.68 -14.62 15.00
CA PRO A 80 -0.18 -15.99 14.82
C PRO A 80 -0.59 -16.94 15.94
N VAL A 81 -0.92 -16.39 17.12
CA VAL A 81 -1.24 -17.13 18.33
C VAL A 81 -2.28 -16.40 19.17
N SER A 82 -2.93 -17.15 20.06
CA SER A 82 -3.96 -16.61 20.94
C SER A 82 -3.39 -15.64 21.96
N ALA A 83 -4.16 -14.59 22.29
CA ALA A 83 -3.88 -13.69 23.41
C ALA A 83 -3.80 -14.42 24.78
N ALA A 84 -4.34 -15.63 24.89
CA ALA A 84 -4.24 -16.45 26.10
C ALA A 84 -2.93 -17.27 26.19
N TRP A 85 -2.06 -17.21 25.17
CA TRP A 85 -0.83 -17.99 25.18
C TRP A 85 0.23 -17.37 26.10
N THR A 86 0.67 -18.12 27.11
CA THR A 86 1.55 -17.63 28.18
C THR A 86 3.04 -17.95 27.99
N SER A 87 3.41 -18.71 26.95
CA SER A 87 4.78 -19.23 26.81
C SER A 87 5.83 -18.20 26.36
N TYR A 88 5.44 -16.97 26.00
CA TYR A 88 6.38 -15.93 25.57
C TYR A 88 7.18 -15.26 26.71
N GLY A 89 6.73 -15.42 27.96
CA GLY A 89 7.23 -14.65 29.09
C GLY A 89 6.81 -13.17 29.02
N ASP A 90 7.15 -12.36 30.02
CA ASP A 90 6.80 -10.93 30.12
C ASP A 90 8.02 -10.01 30.30
N THR A 91 9.23 -10.54 30.17
CA THR A 91 10.46 -9.79 30.42
C THR A 91 10.79 -8.83 29.27
N PRO A 92 11.40 -7.67 29.55
CA PRO A 92 11.98 -6.83 28.51
C PRO A 92 12.96 -7.62 27.64
N SER A 93 12.88 -7.43 26.32
CA SER A 93 13.63 -8.20 25.32
C SER A 93 13.30 -9.71 25.28
N GLY A 94 12.19 -10.14 25.89
CA GLY A 94 11.61 -11.47 25.66
C GLY A 94 10.73 -11.51 24.40
N GLY A 95 9.99 -12.62 24.24
CA GLY A 95 8.91 -12.72 23.25
C GLY A 95 9.34 -12.99 21.80
N CYS A 96 8.59 -12.43 20.86
CA CYS A 96 8.70 -12.64 19.40
C CYS A 96 9.78 -11.74 18.77
N TRP A 97 10.88 -12.37 18.36
CA TRP A 97 11.94 -11.78 17.54
C TRP A 97 11.71 -12.04 16.05
N GLY A 98 12.62 -11.60 15.19
CA GLY A 98 12.54 -11.78 13.74
C GLY A 98 12.35 -13.25 13.32
N GLY A 99 11.47 -13.47 12.35
CA GLY A 99 11.11 -14.78 11.83
C GLY A 99 10.69 -14.71 10.35
N GLN A 100 10.08 -15.77 9.84
CA GLN A 100 9.57 -15.83 8.46
C GLN A 100 8.14 -16.38 8.44
N VAL A 101 7.26 -15.73 7.67
CA VAL A 101 5.96 -16.31 7.30
C VAL A 101 6.10 -17.09 6.00
N VAL A 102 5.65 -18.33 5.99
CA VAL A 102 5.64 -19.19 4.80
C VAL A 102 4.29 -19.88 4.66
N TYR A 103 3.85 -20.10 3.42
CA TYR A 103 2.69 -20.94 3.13
C TYR A 103 3.18 -22.35 2.81
N TYR A 104 2.67 -23.35 3.54
CA TYR A 104 2.91 -24.75 3.29
C TYR A 104 1.57 -25.40 2.92
N GLY A 105 1.48 -25.94 1.70
CA GLY A 105 0.28 -26.54 1.13
C GLY A 105 0.54 -27.92 0.57
#